data_AF-A0A382PCL8-F1
#
_entry.id   AF-A0A382PCL8-F1
#
_cell.length_a   1.000
_cell.length_b   1.000
_cell.length_c   1.000
_cell.angle_alpha   90.00
_cell.angle_beta   90.00
_cell.angle_gamma   90.00
#
_symmetry.space_group_name_H-M   'P 1'
#
loop_
_entity.id
_entity.type
_entity.pdbx_description
1 polymer ?
#
loop_
_entity_poly.entity_id
_entity_poly.type
_entity_poly.pdbx_seq_one_letter_code
_entity_poly.pdbx_strand_id
1 'polypeptide(L)'
;ADYFSNTMTIYGEPWEVYRVYTGSNQPYTNSLILNNKVFVPIENNSYDDDALAVYAEALPGFEILGFTGSWQSTDALHCRAKGIPDLEMLQIFHNPIDDQDEAQDSYMVDVIIDDLSEAGLIDEELKVFWWTDDMDMNESESITMTVCPQDIPDCYTASIPGQSEDTIIRYYIQALDETGRLETLPMAGYYDFQAIGGTVYDDGDLNMDGTINILDVVSIVNVVLNGEQNDMADLNNDGIINILDIILLVNIILG
;
A
#
# COMPACT_ATOMS: atom_id res chain seq x y z
N ALA A 1 16.39 11.77 -13.73
CA ALA A 1 15.21 11.57 -12.87
C ALA A 1 13.97 12.02 -13.59
N ASP A 2 13.99 13.20 -14.20
CA ASP A 2 12.83 13.82 -14.85
C ASP A 2 12.09 12.89 -15.81
N TYR A 3 12.79 11.99 -16.51
CA TYR A 3 12.13 10.96 -17.32
C TYR A 3 11.32 9.97 -16.47
N PHE A 4 11.95 9.34 -15.47
CA PHE A 4 11.32 8.32 -14.62
C PHE A 4 10.21 8.91 -13.74
N SER A 5 10.42 10.09 -13.17
CA SER A 5 9.40 10.77 -12.34
C SER A 5 8.17 11.23 -13.13
N ASN A 6 8.22 11.20 -14.47
CA ASN A 6 7.08 11.51 -15.36
C ASN A 6 6.57 10.27 -16.11
N THR A 7 7.03 9.08 -15.73
CA THR A 7 6.55 7.79 -16.27
C THR A 7 5.76 7.07 -15.19
N MET A 8 4.71 6.34 -15.56
CA MET A 8 3.89 5.58 -14.62
C MET A 8 4.38 4.13 -14.46
N THR A 9 4.13 3.56 -13.28
CA THR A 9 4.23 2.13 -12.97
C THR A 9 3.08 1.38 -13.64
N ILE A 10 3.06 0.05 -13.49
CA ILE A 10 1.94 -0.78 -13.95
C ILE A 10 0.63 -0.48 -13.20
N TYR A 11 0.75 0.14 -12.02
CA TYR A 11 -0.37 0.51 -11.16
C TYR A 11 -0.87 1.94 -11.42
N GLY A 12 -0.23 2.68 -12.34
CA GLY A 12 -0.65 4.03 -12.72
C GLY A 12 -0.04 5.14 -11.87
N GLU A 13 0.82 4.81 -10.92
CA GLU A 13 1.53 5.75 -10.05
C GLU A 13 2.87 6.20 -10.66
N PRO A 14 3.38 7.39 -10.36
CA PRO A 14 4.73 7.80 -10.76
C PRO A 14 5.83 6.96 -10.10
N TRP A 15 6.98 6.78 -10.77
CA TRP A 15 8.14 6.15 -10.13
C TRP A 15 8.73 7.02 -9.02
N GLU A 16 8.99 6.40 -7.87
CA GLU A 16 9.87 6.97 -6.85
C GLU A 16 11.34 6.94 -7.30
N VAL A 17 12.04 8.08 -7.19
CA VAL A 17 13.39 8.22 -7.73
C VAL A 17 14.39 8.61 -6.64
N TYR A 18 15.13 7.60 -6.18
CA TYR A 18 16.26 7.76 -5.28
C TYR A 18 17.56 8.06 -6.02
N ARG A 19 18.47 8.82 -5.39
CA ARG A 19 19.71 9.28 -6.02
C ARG A 19 20.90 9.05 -5.10
N VAL A 20 21.91 8.37 -5.63
CA VAL A 20 23.22 8.21 -4.99
C VAL A 20 24.22 9.18 -5.61
N TYR A 21 24.99 9.88 -4.77
CA TYR A 21 26.01 10.80 -5.23
C TYR A 21 27.32 10.07 -5.57
N THR A 22 27.85 10.28 -6.78
CA THR A 22 29.05 9.60 -7.29
C THR A 22 30.13 10.60 -7.72
N GLY A 23 30.55 11.48 -6.81
CA GLY A 23 31.46 12.60 -7.11
C GLY A 23 32.82 12.21 -7.70
N SER A 24 33.27 10.97 -7.52
CA SER A 24 34.51 10.43 -8.09
C SER A 24 34.29 9.15 -8.90
N ASN A 25 33.10 8.99 -9.51
CA ASN A 25 32.69 7.82 -10.29
C ASN A 25 32.56 6.50 -9.50
N GLN A 26 32.13 6.58 -8.24
CA GLN A 26 31.86 5.40 -7.43
C GLN A 26 30.74 4.55 -8.06
N PRO A 27 30.87 3.21 -8.10
CA PRO A 27 29.91 2.35 -8.79
C PRO A 27 28.69 1.96 -7.93
N TYR A 28 28.17 2.84 -7.08
CA TYR A 28 27.14 2.51 -6.08
C TYR A 28 25.87 1.86 -6.66
N THR A 29 25.46 2.22 -7.88
CA THR A 29 24.29 1.63 -8.56
C THR A 29 24.57 0.23 -9.11
N ASN A 30 25.83 -0.22 -9.16
CA ASN A 30 26.22 -1.56 -9.58
C ASN A 30 26.11 -2.56 -8.42
N SER A 31 25.01 -2.47 -7.67
CA SER A 31 24.69 -3.28 -6.50
C SER A 31 24.00 -4.59 -6.87
N LEU A 32 23.94 -5.52 -5.92
CA LEU A 32 23.21 -6.77 -6.06
C LEU A 32 22.16 -6.87 -4.96
N ILE A 33 20.90 -7.02 -5.35
CA ILE A 33 19.83 -7.45 -4.46
C ILE A 33 19.80 -8.97 -4.50
N LEU A 34 19.86 -9.61 -3.34
CA LEU A 34 19.79 -11.06 -3.18
C LEU A 34 18.92 -11.37 -1.96
N ASN A 35 17.70 -11.81 -2.23
CA ASN A 35 16.64 -11.96 -1.22
C ASN A 35 16.50 -10.64 -0.43
N ASN A 36 16.37 -10.69 0.89
CA ASN A 36 16.25 -9.51 1.76
C ASN A 36 17.55 -8.72 2.00
N LYS A 37 18.59 -8.91 1.17
CA LYS A 37 19.89 -8.22 1.31
C LYS A 37 20.25 -7.42 0.07
N VAL A 38 20.91 -6.29 0.29
CA VAL A 38 21.45 -5.46 -0.78
C VAL A 38 22.94 -5.27 -0.58
N PHE A 39 23.73 -5.77 -1.53
CA PHE A 39 25.18 -5.62 -1.52
C PHE A 39 25.57 -4.44 -2.41
N VAL A 40 26.04 -3.36 -1.79
CA VAL A 40 26.43 -2.13 -2.47
C VAL A 40 27.96 -2.08 -2.58
N PRO A 41 28.54 -1.95 -3.78
CA PRO A 41 29.99 -1.82 -3.91
C PRO A 41 30.45 -0.46 -3.34
N ILE A 42 31.38 -0.50 -2.40
CA ILE A 42 31.94 0.70 -1.75
C ILE A 42 33.45 0.82 -1.98
N GLU A 43 33.99 2.04 -1.95
CA GLU A 43 35.39 2.33 -2.27
C GLU A 43 36.24 2.75 -1.04
N ASN A 44 35.69 2.68 0.17
CA ASN A 44 36.26 3.21 1.42
C ASN A 44 36.55 4.72 1.34
N ASN A 45 35.58 5.50 0.87
CA ASN A 45 35.65 6.95 0.82
C ASN A 45 34.51 7.61 1.62
N SER A 46 34.50 8.95 1.68
CA SER A 46 33.56 9.71 2.50
C SER A 46 32.10 9.71 2.01
N TYR A 47 31.82 9.19 0.82
CA TYR A 47 30.46 9.16 0.23
C TYR A 47 29.77 7.80 0.40
N ASP A 48 30.49 6.79 0.90
CA ASP A 48 29.95 5.43 1.01
C ASP A 48 28.77 5.38 1.98
N ASP A 49 28.87 6.04 3.14
CA ASP A 49 27.80 6.05 4.15
C ASP A 49 26.53 6.74 3.63
N ASP A 50 26.67 7.85 2.89
CA ASP A 50 25.54 8.54 2.26
C ASP A 50 24.86 7.65 1.22
N ALA A 51 25.64 6.91 0.43
CA ALA A 51 25.09 5.98 -0.57
C ALA A 51 24.33 4.83 0.09
N LEU A 52 24.89 4.23 1.16
CA LEU A 52 24.22 3.17 1.92
C LEU A 52 22.93 3.66 2.58
N ALA A 53 22.91 4.89 3.09
CA ALA A 53 21.71 5.51 3.66
C ALA A 53 20.59 5.66 2.62
N VAL A 54 20.91 6.10 1.40
CA VAL A 54 19.93 6.17 0.31
C VAL A 54 19.33 4.80 -0.02
N TYR A 55 20.13 3.73 -0.02
CA TYR A 55 19.61 2.38 -0.21
C TYR A 55 18.71 1.93 0.95
N ALA A 56 19.05 2.28 2.19
CA ALA A 56 18.24 1.93 3.36
C ALA A 56 16.89 2.67 3.38
N GLU A 57 16.88 3.92 2.90
CA GLU A 57 15.65 4.72 2.71
C GLU A 57 14.78 4.15 1.59
N ALA A 58 15.39 3.76 0.46
CA ALA A 58 14.68 3.25 -0.71
C ALA A 58 14.16 1.81 -0.55
N LEU A 59 14.75 1.02 0.35
CA LEU A 59 14.42 -0.39 0.55
C LEU A 59 14.24 -0.68 2.06
N PRO A 60 13.16 -0.17 2.68
CA PRO A 60 12.87 -0.43 4.09
C PRO A 60 12.86 -1.93 4.40
N GLY A 61 13.44 -2.30 5.53
CA GLY A 61 13.53 -3.70 5.98
C GLY A 61 14.63 -4.54 5.35
N PHE A 62 15.26 -4.11 4.26
CA PHE A 62 16.40 -4.82 3.67
C PHE A 62 17.69 -4.66 4.51
N GLU A 63 18.51 -5.71 4.54
CA GLU A 63 19.86 -5.62 5.10
C GLU A 63 20.80 -5.00 4.07
N ILE A 64 21.13 -3.72 4.25
CA ILE A 64 22.04 -2.97 3.36
C ILE A 64 23.49 -3.18 3.78
N LEU A 65 24.30 -3.75 2.89
CA LEU A 65 25.66 -4.18 3.15
C LEU A 65 26.64 -3.51 2.18
N GLY A 66 27.58 -2.73 2.73
CA GLY A 66 28.73 -2.24 1.97
C GLY A 66 29.73 -3.35 1.68
N PHE A 67 30.12 -3.50 0.42
CA PHE A 67 31.05 -4.53 -0.03
C PHE A 67 32.28 -3.93 -0.71
N THR A 68 33.45 -4.10 -0.08
CA THR A 68 34.74 -3.60 -0.61
C THR A 68 35.33 -4.57 -1.64
N GLY A 69 36.10 -4.04 -2.58
CA GLY A 69 36.77 -4.85 -3.59
C GLY A 69 37.53 -4.04 -4.62
N SER A 70 38.09 -4.72 -5.63
CA SER A 70 38.73 -4.07 -6.77
C SER A 70 37.69 -3.67 -7.80
N TRP A 71 36.93 -2.62 -7.48
CA TRP A 71 35.89 -2.07 -8.33
C TRP A 71 36.43 -1.07 -9.35
N GLN A 72 35.69 -0.92 -10.43
CA GLN A 72 35.82 0.16 -11.41
C GLN A 72 34.44 0.77 -11.60
N SER A 73 34.38 2.02 -12.04
CA SER A 73 33.11 2.71 -12.34
C SER A 73 32.24 1.95 -13.36
N THR A 74 32.86 1.18 -14.25
CA THR A 74 32.19 0.39 -15.30
C THR A 74 32.17 -1.12 -15.05
N ASP A 75 32.75 -1.58 -13.93
CA ASP A 75 32.86 -3.02 -13.59
C ASP A 75 32.98 -3.18 -12.07
N ALA A 76 31.86 -3.50 -11.43
CA ALA A 76 31.80 -3.72 -10.00
C ALA A 76 30.97 -4.97 -9.65
N LEU A 77 30.18 -4.91 -8.58
CA LEU A 77 29.58 -6.09 -7.97
C LEU A 77 28.53 -6.74 -8.88
N HIS A 78 27.54 -5.97 -9.35
CA HIS A 78 26.47 -6.47 -10.23
C HIS A 78 27.02 -7.07 -11.54
N CYS A 79 28.08 -6.49 -12.10
CA CYS A 79 28.71 -7.00 -13.34
C CYS A 79 29.33 -8.40 -13.18
N ARG A 80 29.66 -8.80 -11.95
CA ARG A 80 30.40 -10.03 -11.64
C ARG A 80 29.56 -11.07 -10.92
N ALA A 81 28.30 -10.76 -10.65
CA ALA A 81 27.34 -11.65 -10.02
C ALA A 81 26.13 -11.86 -10.94
N LYS A 82 25.45 -12.99 -10.77
CA LYS A 82 24.19 -13.25 -11.46
C LYS A 82 23.27 -14.00 -10.51
N GLY A 83 22.10 -13.40 -10.24
CA GLY A 83 21.02 -14.09 -9.54
C GLY A 83 20.52 -15.27 -10.36
N ILE A 84 20.30 -16.39 -9.68
CA ILE A 84 19.63 -17.56 -10.25
C ILE A 84 18.24 -17.60 -9.60
N PRO A 85 17.16 -17.44 -10.38
CA PRO A 85 15.81 -17.50 -9.82
C PRO A 85 15.48 -18.92 -9.36
N ASP A 86 14.63 -19.03 -8.34
CA ASP A 86 13.93 -20.30 -8.08
C ASP A 86 12.90 -20.51 -9.21
N LEU A 87 12.96 -21.66 -9.88
CA LEU A 87 12.07 -21.97 -11.00
C LEU A 87 10.69 -22.46 -10.55
N GLU A 88 10.56 -22.78 -9.27
CA GLU A 88 9.34 -23.23 -8.60
C GLU A 88 8.95 -22.21 -7.52
N MET A 89 9.23 -20.92 -7.76
CA MET A 89 8.96 -19.86 -6.79
C MET A 89 7.47 -19.70 -6.51
N LEU A 90 7.16 -19.34 -5.27
CA LEU A 90 5.86 -18.82 -4.86
C LEU A 90 5.86 -17.31 -5.07
N GLN A 91 5.08 -16.81 -6.02
CA GLN A 91 5.04 -15.40 -6.37
C GLN A 91 3.84 -14.72 -5.72
N ILE A 92 4.06 -13.53 -5.16
CA ILE A 92 3.01 -12.69 -4.58
C ILE A 92 3.06 -11.33 -5.28
N PHE A 93 1.93 -10.86 -5.79
CA PHE A 93 1.79 -9.55 -6.41
C PHE A 93 0.64 -8.78 -5.77
N HIS A 94 0.87 -7.52 -5.46
CA HIS A 94 -0.11 -6.64 -4.82
C HIS A 94 0.23 -5.20 -5.17
N ASN A 95 -0.78 -4.36 -5.43
CA ASN A 95 -0.59 -2.92 -5.45
C ASN A 95 -0.75 -2.39 -4.02
N PRO A 96 0.28 -1.75 -3.41
CA PRO A 96 0.13 -1.17 -2.09
C PRO A 96 -1.05 -0.21 -2.00
N ILE A 97 -1.64 -0.10 -0.81
CA ILE A 97 -2.72 0.83 -0.54
C ILE A 97 -2.13 2.23 -0.34
N ASP A 98 -2.69 3.23 -1.02
CA ASP A 98 -2.31 4.63 -0.87
C ASP A 98 -2.87 5.24 0.42
N ASP A 99 -2.32 6.40 0.82
CA ASP A 99 -2.90 7.23 1.86
C ASP A 99 -4.36 7.60 1.56
N GLN A 100 -5.18 7.60 2.60
CA GLN A 100 -6.60 7.88 2.52
C GLN A 100 -6.89 9.30 2.98
N ASP A 101 -7.83 9.96 2.30
CA ASP A 101 -8.27 11.33 2.63
C ASP A 101 -9.58 11.33 3.44
N GLU A 102 -10.27 10.19 3.51
CA GLU A 102 -11.57 10.02 4.17
C GLU A 102 -11.63 8.67 4.91
N ALA A 103 -12.52 8.59 5.91
CA ALA A 103 -12.72 7.36 6.67
C ALA A 103 -13.33 6.28 5.77
N GLN A 104 -12.87 5.04 5.93
CA GLN A 104 -13.41 3.87 5.23
C GLN A 104 -13.82 2.77 6.20
N ASP A 105 -14.78 1.93 5.80
CA ASP A 105 -15.24 0.78 6.59
C ASP A 105 -14.17 -0.31 6.63
N SER A 106 -13.42 -0.44 5.54
CA SER A 106 -12.31 -1.37 5.41
C SER A 106 -11.42 -1.00 4.22
N TYR A 107 -10.19 -1.47 4.27
CA TYR A 107 -9.19 -1.31 3.23
C TYR A 107 -8.94 -2.66 2.56
N MET A 108 -9.22 -2.73 1.25
CA MET A 108 -9.14 -3.96 0.48
C MET A 108 -7.69 -4.27 0.07
N VAL A 109 -7.26 -5.51 0.34
CA VAL A 109 -5.95 -6.03 -0.04
C VAL A 109 -6.16 -7.12 -1.08
N ASP A 110 -6.04 -6.76 -2.36
CA ASP A 110 -6.13 -7.70 -3.48
C ASP A 110 -4.74 -8.21 -3.87
N VAL A 111 -4.60 -9.53 -3.97
CA VAL A 111 -3.32 -10.21 -4.13
C VAL A 111 -3.43 -11.27 -5.23
N ILE A 112 -2.45 -11.34 -6.13
CA ILE A 112 -2.25 -12.49 -7.01
C ILE A 112 -1.15 -13.38 -6.41
N ILE A 113 -1.45 -14.66 -6.19
CA ILE A 113 -0.53 -15.63 -5.60
C ILE A 113 -0.35 -16.82 -6.55
N ASP A 114 0.79 -16.87 -7.23
CA ASP A 114 1.09 -17.88 -8.25
C ASP A 114 2.15 -18.87 -7.73
N ASP A 115 1.78 -20.13 -7.52
CA ASP A 115 2.70 -21.21 -7.17
C ASP A 115 3.27 -21.89 -8.42
N LEU A 116 4.42 -21.43 -8.91
CA LEU A 116 5.02 -22.00 -10.13
C LEU A 116 5.40 -23.49 -9.99
N SER A 117 5.41 -24.02 -8.76
CA SER A 117 5.59 -25.43 -8.47
C SER A 117 4.37 -26.30 -8.81
N GLU A 118 3.18 -25.69 -8.91
CA GLU A 118 1.88 -26.34 -9.10
C GLU A 118 1.57 -27.40 -8.03
N ALA A 119 2.18 -27.28 -6.85
CA ALA A 119 1.99 -28.20 -5.75
C ALA A 119 0.69 -27.90 -4.98
N GLY A 120 0.17 -26.68 -5.11
CA GLY A 120 -0.99 -26.17 -4.41
C GLY A 120 -0.61 -25.20 -3.29
N LEU A 121 -1.53 -24.29 -2.99
CA LEU A 121 -1.44 -23.34 -1.89
C LEU A 121 -2.10 -23.89 -0.63
N ILE A 122 -1.58 -23.50 0.55
CA ILE A 122 -2.20 -23.80 1.84
C ILE A 122 -3.12 -22.63 2.20
N ASP A 123 -4.41 -22.79 1.92
CA ASP A 123 -5.43 -21.73 2.06
C ASP A 123 -5.41 -21.05 3.44
N GLU A 124 -5.23 -21.82 4.53
CA GLU A 124 -5.21 -21.26 5.89
C GLU A 124 -3.95 -20.43 6.20
N GLU A 125 -2.93 -20.45 5.35
CA GLU A 125 -1.67 -19.72 5.50
C GLU A 125 -1.51 -18.57 4.48
N LEU A 126 -2.53 -18.35 3.64
CA LEU A 126 -2.69 -17.15 2.83
C LEU A 126 -3.22 -16.03 3.74
N LYS A 127 -2.33 -15.18 4.25
CA LYS A 127 -2.65 -14.20 5.29
C LYS A 127 -2.18 -12.79 4.97
N VAL A 128 -2.97 -11.81 5.40
CA VAL A 128 -2.54 -10.42 5.58
C VAL A 128 -2.29 -10.19 7.06
N PHE A 129 -1.08 -9.77 7.43
CA PHE A 129 -0.76 -9.34 8.77
C PHE A 129 -0.74 -7.81 8.82
N TRP A 130 -1.39 -7.21 9.82
CA TRP A 130 -1.50 -5.77 9.92
C TRP A 130 -1.47 -5.27 11.37
N TRP A 131 -1.08 -4.02 11.56
CA TRP A 131 -1.06 -3.33 12.85
C TRP A 131 -1.10 -1.81 12.65
N THR A 132 -1.38 -1.07 13.71
CA THR A 132 -1.44 0.39 13.75
C THR A 132 -0.18 0.97 14.41
N ASP A 133 -0.04 2.28 14.42
CA ASP A 133 1.06 2.98 15.11
C ASP A 133 1.09 2.81 16.63
N ASP A 134 -0.04 2.51 17.25
CA ASP A 134 -0.16 2.20 18.67
C ASP A 134 0.24 0.75 19.04
N MET A 135 0.49 -0.10 18.03
CA MET A 135 0.82 -1.52 18.20
C MET A 135 2.26 -1.82 17.77
N ASP A 136 2.89 -2.77 18.45
CA ASP A 136 4.15 -3.37 17.97
C ASP A 136 3.85 -4.43 16.90
N MET A 137 4.79 -4.66 15.97
CA MET A 137 4.65 -5.69 14.91
C MET A 137 4.39 -7.10 15.49
N ASN A 138 4.94 -7.40 16.66
CA ASN A 138 4.74 -8.64 17.40
C ASN A 138 3.32 -8.79 17.99
N GLU A 139 2.52 -7.73 17.93
CA GLU A 139 1.11 -7.68 18.30
C GLU A 139 0.20 -7.58 17.06
N SER A 140 0.76 -7.77 15.86
CA SER A 140 0.00 -7.74 14.60
C SER A 140 -1.16 -8.73 14.61
N GLU A 141 -2.27 -8.25 14.06
CA GLU A 141 -3.43 -9.08 13.75
C GLU A 141 -3.23 -9.73 12.38
N SER A 142 -3.94 -10.84 12.14
CA SER A 142 -3.87 -11.58 10.89
C SER A 142 -5.25 -11.88 10.35
N ILE A 143 -5.41 -11.72 9.04
CA ILE A 143 -6.64 -12.00 8.30
C ILE A 143 -6.32 -13.07 7.26
N THR A 144 -7.04 -14.20 7.30
CA THR A 144 -6.95 -15.21 6.24
C THR A 144 -7.66 -14.69 5.00
N MET A 145 -6.96 -14.73 3.87
CA MET A 145 -7.49 -14.30 2.58
C MET A 145 -8.56 -15.26 2.06
N THR A 146 -9.42 -14.76 1.18
CA THR A 146 -10.41 -15.56 0.46
C THR A 146 -10.26 -15.35 -1.04
N VAL A 147 -10.72 -16.30 -1.86
CA VAL A 147 -10.67 -16.15 -3.32
C VAL A 147 -11.48 -14.92 -3.74
N CYS A 148 -10.94 -14.12 -4.67
CA CYS A 148 -11.63 -12.95 -5.21
C CYS A 148 -13.02 -13.33 -5.75
N PRO A 149 -14.03 -12.46 -5.59
CA PRO A 149 -15.38 -12.72 -6.10
C PRO A 149 -15.44 -12.68 -7.64
N GLN A 150 -14.49 -12.01 -8.27
CA GLN A 150 -14.32 -11.99 -9.72
C GLN A 150 -13.55 -13.23 -10.18
N ASP A 151 -13.84 -13.73 -11.38
CA ASP A 151 -13.15 -14.87 -11.99
C ASP A 151 -11.77 -14.43 -12.53
N ILE A 152 -10.89 -14.01 -11.61
CA ILE A 152 -9.49 -13.68 -11.88
C ILE A 152 -8.65 -14.85 -11.34
N PRO A 153 -7.84 -15.50 -12.20
CA PRO A 153 -6.96 -16.57 -11.76
C PRO A 153 -6.06 -16.14 -10.61
N ASP A 154 -5.87 -17.03 -9.64
CA ASP A 154 -4.91 -16.90 -8.55
C ASP A 154 -5.12 -15.64 -7.68
N CYS A 155 -6.32 -15.08 -7.73
CA CYS A 155 -6.69 -13.86 -7.04
C CYS A 155 -7.28 -14.17 -5.66
N TYR A 156 -6.70 -13.51 -4.65
CA TYR A 156 -7.09 -13.57 -3.26
C TYR A 156 -7.33 -12.16 -2.72
N THR A 157 -8.20 -12.05 -1.74
CA THR A 157 -8.59 -10.76 -1.15
C THR A 157 -8.82 -10.87 0.35
N ALA A 158 -8.50 -9.80 1.05
CA ALA A 158 -8.80 -9.58 2.47
C ALA A 158 -9.14 -8.10 2.72
N SER A 159 -9.79 -7.82 3.85
CA SER A 159 -10.23 -6.47 4.22
C SER A 159 -9.69 -6.09 5.58
N ILE A 160 -8.72 -5.18 5.63
CA ILE A 160 -8.24 -4.58 6.89
C ILE A 160 -9.35 -3.66 7.41
N PRO A 161 -9.79 -3.76 8.68
CA PRO A 161 -10.90 -2.96 9.17
C PRO A 161 -10.56 -1.46 9.21
N GLY A 162 -11.59 -0.64 9.01
CA GLY A 162 -11.55 0.80 9.24
C GLY A 162 -11.17 1.16 10.67
N GLN A 163 -10.69 2.40 10.86
CA GLN A 163 -10.16 2.86 12.14
C GLN A 163 -11.07 3.94 12.73
N SER A 164 -11.15 4.00 14.05
CA SER A 164 -11.97 5.02 14.74
C SER A 164 -11.25 6.36 14.90
N GLU A 165 -9.92 6.35 14.84
CA GLU A 165 -9.05 7.52 14.96
C GLU A 165 -8.01 7.48 13.83
N ASP A 166 -7.50 8.65 13.45
CA ASP A 166 -6.45 8.75 12.42
C ASP A 166 -5.21 7.98 12.88
N THR A 167 -4.69 7.11 12.01
CA THR A 167 -3.54 6.26 12.33
C THR A 167 -2.79 5.87 11.06
N ILE A 168 -1.58 5.35 11.23
CA ILE A 168 -0.83 4.69 10.15
C ILE A 168 -1.03 3.18 10.29
N ILE A 169 -1.69 2.59 9.30
CA ILE A 169 -1.78 1.14 9.18
C ILE A 169 -0.53 0.64 8.49
N ARG A 170 0.08 -0.40 9.07
CA ARG A 170 1.21 -1.15 8.50
C ARG A 170 0.76 -2.57 8.22
N TYR A 171 1.20 -3.14 7.11
CA TYR A 171 0.83 -4.51 6.77
C TYR A 171 1.85 -5.21 5.88
N TYR A 172 1.81 -6.53 5.88
CA TYR A 172 2.47 -7.37 4.88
C TYR A 172 1.61 -8.60 4.56
N ILE A 173 1.85 -9.17 3.39
CA ILE A 173 1.17 -10.36 2.90
C ILE A 173 2.09 -11.56 3.08
N GLN A 174 1.52 -12.71 3.42
CA GLN A 174 2.20 -13.99 3.55
C GLN A 174 1.46 -15.05 2.73
N ALA A 175 2.21 -15.93 2.07
CA ALA A 175 1.69 -17.13 1.44
C ALA A 175 2.58 -18.34 1.73
N LEU A 176 1.98 -19.51 1.91
CA LEU A 176 2.65 -20.80 2.06
C LEU A 176 2.11 -21.78 1.02
N ASP A 177 3.00 -22.48 0.33
CA ASP A 177 2.63 -23.56 -0.60
C ASP A 177 2.85 -24.97 0.02
N GLU A 178 2.31 -25.99 -0.64
CA GLU A 178 2.44 -27.40 -0.27
C GLU A 178 3.87 -27.96 -0.41
N THR A 179 4.79 -27.20 -1.03
CA THR A 179 6.22 -27.54 -1.04
C THR A 179 6.93 -27.08 0.24
N GLY A 180 6.28 -26.24 1.04
CA GLY A 180 6.81 -25.64 2.25
C GLY A 180 7.54 -24.31 2.03
N ARG A 181 7.40 -23.69 0.85
CA ARG A 181 7.91 -22.33 0.60
C ARG A 181 6.98 -21.32 1.25
N LEU A 182 7.55 -20.50 2.12
CA LEU A 182 6.88 -19.40 2.80
C LEU A 182 7.47 -18.10 2.29
N GLU A 183 6.64 -17.30 1.63
CA GLU A 183 7.06 -16.01 1.07
C GLU A 183 6.21 -14.87 1.65
N THR A 184 6.81 -13.68 1.67
CA THR A 184 6.13 -12.46 2.13
C THR A 184 6.24 -11.35 1.09
N LEU A 185 5.25 -10.46 1.08
CA LEU A 185 5.26 -9.24 0.29
C LEU A 185 4.94 -8.04 1.19
N PRO A 186 5.84 -7.03 1.30
CA PRO A 186 7.12 -6.94 0.61
C PRO A 186 8.12 -8.02 1.06
N MET A 187 9.14 -8.28 0.24
CA MET A 187 10.18 -9.30 0.52
C MET A 187 10.97 -8.99 1.81
N ALA A 188 10.98 -7.74 2.23
CA ALA A 188 11.44 -7.32 3.55
C ALA A 188 10.66 -6.08 4.00
N GLY A 189 10.47 -5.92 5.30
CA GLY A 189 9.71 -4.79 5.86
C GLY A 189 8.20 -4.99 5.75
N TYR A 190 7.51 -3.89 5.47
CA TYR A 190 6.06 -3.81 5.38
C TYR A 190 5.65 -2.64 4.47
N TYR A 191 4.41 -2.66 4.02
CA TYR A 191 3.73 -1.49 3.47
C TYR A 191 3.11 -0.66 4.59
N ASP A 192 2.91 0.63 4.35
CA ASP A 192 2.18 1.50 5.25
C ASP A 192 1.39 2.56 4.49
N PHE A 193 0.29 3.00 5.10
CA PHE A 193 -0.56 4.07 4.60
C PHE A 193 -1.29 4.77 5.73
N GLN A 194 -1.62 6.04 5.52
CA GLN A 194 -2.45 6.84 6.40
C GLN A 194 -3.92 6.41 6.27
N ALA A 195 -4.51 5.99 7.38
CA ALA A 195 -5.93 5.75 7.53
C ALA A 195 -6.57 6.93 8.26
N ILE A 196 -7.72 7.40 7.74
CA ILE A 196 -8.52 8.43 8.43
C ILE A 196 -9.52 7.75 9.33
N GLY A 197 -9.56 8.22 10.57
CA GLY A 197 -10.46 7.73 11.59
C GLY A 197 -11.84 8.34 11.44
N GLY A 198 -12.87 7.53 11.64
CA GLY A 198 -14.22 8.05 11.73
C GLY A 198 -15.30 7.03 11.43
N THR A 199 -16.53 7.50 11.48
CA THR A 199 -17.67 6.78 10.95
C THR A 199 -17.80 7.11 9.47
N VAL A 200 -17.80 6.09 8.62
CA VAL A 200 -18.23 6.25 7.23
C VAL A 200 -19.69 6.68 7.24
N TYR A 201 -19.99 7.76 6.52
CA TYR A 201 -21.34 8.19 6.25
C TYR A 201 -21.48 8.31 4.74
N ASP A 202 -22.60 7.81 4.20
CA ASP A 202 -22.89 8.03 2.79
C ASP A 202 -23.29 9.48 2.56
N ASP A 203 -22.92 10.04 1.40
CA ASP A 203 -23.41 11.35 0.97
C ASP A 203 -24.94 11.37 0.99
N GLY A 204 -25.52 12.19 1.88
CA GLY A 204 -26.95 12.28 2.09
C GLY A 204 -27.48 11.55 3.33
N ASP A 205 -26.67 10.79 4.07
CA ASP A 205 -27.00 10.29 5.41
C ASP A 205 -26.76 11.38 6.46
N LEU A 206 -27.75 12.24 6.65
CA LEU A 206 -27.65 13.44 7.47
C LEU A 206 -27.84 13.17 8.95
N ASN A 207 -28.39 12.01 9.31
CA ASN A 207 -28.57 11.60 10.70
C ASN A 207 -27.55 10.53 11.14
N MET A 208 -26.66 10.09 10.24
CA MET A 208 -25.60 9.09 10.46
C MET A 208 -26.17 7.75 10.97
N ASP A 209 -27.34 7.34 10.47
CA ASP A 209 -27.96 6.06 10.84
C ASP A 209 -27.57 4.89 9.91
N GLY A 210 -26.74 5.16 8.90
CA GLY A 210 -26.27 4.22 7.89
C GLY A 210 -27.30 3.95 6.79
N THR A 211 -28.39 4.71 6.70
CA THR A 211 -29.42 4.54 5.67
C THR A 211 -29.92 5.85 5.08
N ILE A 212 -29.61 6.11 3.81
CA ILE A 212 -30.14 7.28 3.10
C ILE A 212 -31.63 7.09 2.81
N ASN A 213 -32.49 7.83 3.50
CA ASN A 213 -33.93 7.71 3.38
C ASN A 213 -34.68 9.04 3.64
N ILE A 214 -36.02 8.96 3.76
CA ILE A 214 -36.86 10.15 3.95
C ILE A 214 -36.55 10.92 5.25
N LEU A 215 -35.94 10.27 6.25
CA LEU A 215 -35.52 10.92 7.49
C LEU A 215 -34.40 11.93 7.23
N ASP A 216 -33.49 11.65 6.31
CA ASP A 216 -32.44 12.59 5.89
C ASP A 216 -33.04 13.78 5.14
N VAL A 217 -34.04 13.53 4.29
CA VAL A 217 -34.79 14.61 3.62
C VAL A 217 -35.46 15.54 4.66
N VAL A 218 -35.99 14.98 5.74
CA VAL A 218 -36.55 15.77 6.84
C VAL A 218 -35.44 16.57 7.55
N SER A 219 -34.26 15.98 7.75
CA SER A 219 -33.10 16.66 8.33
C SER A 219 -32.68 17.87 7.50
N ILE A 220 -32.48 17.72 6.19
CA ILE A 220 -32.09 18.86 5.32
C ILE A 220 -33.17 19.94 5.23
N VAL A 221 -34.46 19.56 5.23
CA VAL A 221 -35.56 20.54 5.27
C VAL A 221 -35.50 21.35 6.56
N ASN A 222 -35.19 20.72 7.69
CA ASN A 222 -35.03 21.44 8.97
C ASN A 222 -33.82 22.38 8.94
N VAL A 223 -32.69 21.95 8.35
CA VAL A 223 -31.49 22.79 8.15
C VAL A 223 -31.83 24.02 7.32
N VAL A 224 -32.51 23.85 6.19
CA VAL A 224 -32.96 24.96 5.30
C VAL A 224 -33.93 25.90 6.02
N LEU A 225 -34.86 25.37 6.82
CA LEU A 225 -35.87 26.17 7.51
C LEU A 225 -35.32 26.92 8.74
N ASN A 226 -34.39 26.31 9.48
CA ASN A 226 -33.82 26.87 10.71
C ASN A 226 -32.56 27.71 10.45
N GLY A 227 -31.95 27.59 9.27
CA GLY A 227 -30.71 28.29 8.91
C GLY A 227 -29.50 27.80 9.69
N GLU A 228 -29.54 26.56 10.21
CA GLU A 228 -28.37 25.92 10.80
C GLU A 228 -27.41 25.53 9.69
N GLN A 229 -26.11 25.64 9.94
CA GLN A 229 -25.09 25.17 9.00
C GLN A 229 -24.84 23.69 9.34
N ASN A 230 -25.02 22.83 8.34
CA ASN A 230 -24.59 21.46 8.37
C ASN A 230 -23.86 21.21 7.05
N ASP A 231 -22.54 21.10 7.11
CA ASP A 231 -21.70 20.96 5.92
C ASP A 231 -22.07 19.70 5.11
N MET A 232 -22.59 18.65 5.78
CA MET A 232 -23.07 17.44 5.12
C MET A 232 -24.35 17.65 4.30
N ALA A 233 -25.08 18.74 4.55
CA ALA A 233 -26.31 19.06 3.82
C ALA A 233 -26.06 19.84 2.52
N ASP A 234 -24.83 20.27 2.24
CA ASP A 234 -24.44 20.93 0.99
C ASP A 234 -24.01 19.89 -0.06
N LEU A 235 -24.98 19.18 -0.62
CA LEU A 235 -24.73 18.02 -1.49
C LEU A 235 -24.19 18.42 -2.88
N ASN A 236 -24.29 19.68 -3.28
CA ASN A 236 -23.68 20.18 -4.52
C ASN A 236 -22.36 20.94 -4.30
N ASN A 237 -21.91 21.08 -3.05
CA ASN A 237 -20.71 21.79 -2.64
C ASN A 237 -20.65 23.25 -3.16
N ASP A 238 -21.79 23.94 -3.23
CA ASP A 238 -21.86 25.35 -3.68
C ASP A 238 -21.77 26.37 -2.52
N GLY A 239 -21.72 25.88 -1.28
CA GLY A 239 -21.67 26.66 -0.05
C GLY A 239 -23.04 27.17 0.41
N ILE A 240 -24.14 26.78 -0.24
CA ILE A 240 -25.50 27.24 0.05
C ILE A 240 -26.49 26.07 0.13
N ILE A 241 -26.82 25.67 1.36
CA ILE A 241 -27.83 24.64 1.62
C ILE A 241 -29.23 25.15 1.24
N ASN A 242 -29.83 24.60 0.19
CA ASN A 242 -31.12 25.02 -0.34
C ASN A 242 -31.93 23.87 -0.98
N ILE A 243 -32.98 24.21 -1.74
CA ILE A 243 -33.86 23.22 -2.39
C ILE A 243 -33.13 22.33 -3.41
N LEU A 244 -32.01 22.78 -3.96
CA LEU A 244 -31.20 22.01 -4.91
C LEU A 244 -30.57 20.79 -4.22
N ASP A 245 -30.06 20.95 -3.00
CA ASP A 245 -29.52 19.84 -2.20
C ASP A 245 -30.61 18.83 -1.83
N ILE A 246 -31.81 19.30 -1.49
CA ILE A 246 -32.96 18.43 -1.24
C ILE A 246 -33.30 17.59 -2.48
N ILE A 247 -33.28 18.20 -3.67
CA ILE A 247 -33.54 17.49 -4.92
C ILE A 247 -32.46 16.44 -5.18
N LEU A 248 -31.18 16.77 -4.92
CA LEU A 248 -30.08 15.80 -5.04
C LEU A 248 -30.28 14.61 -4.10
N LEU A 249 -30.60 14.86 -2.84
CA LEU A 249 -30.87 13.80 -1.87
C LEU A 249 -32.03 12.90 -2.29
N VAL A 250 -33.13 13.49 -2.77
CA VAL A 250 -34.27 12.71 -3.28
C VAL A 250 -33.88 11.88 -4.50
N ASN A 251 -33.01 12.38 -5.38
CA ASN A 251 -32.52 11.59 -6.51
C ASN A 251 -31.65 10.43 -6.03
N ILE A 252 -30.78 10.64 -5.04
CA ILE A 252 -29.97 9.57 -4.42
C ILE A 252 -30.88 8.46 -3.87
N ILE A 253 -31.96 8.81 -3.17
CA ILE A 253 -32.92 7.85 -2.61
C ILE A 253 -33.68 7.07 -3.71
N LEU A 254 -33.95 7.70 -4.85
CA LEU A 254 -34.78 7.12 -5.91
C LEU A 254 -34.00 6.32 -6.96
N GLY A 255 -32.69 6.52 -7.07
CA GLY A 255 -31.81 5.87 -8.06
C GLY A 255 -31.83 6.52 -9.43
#